data_AF-L5N2K6-F1
#
_entry.id   AF-L5N2K6-F1
#
_cell.length_a   1.000
_cell.length_b   1.000
_cell.length_c   1.000
_cell.angle_alpha   90.00
_cell.angle_beta   90.00
_cell.angle_gamma   90.00
#
_symmetry.space_group_name_H-M   'P 1'
#
loop_
_entity.id
_entity.type
_entity.pdbx_description
1 polymer ?
#
loop_
_entity_poly.entity_id
_entity_poly.type
_entity_poly.pdbx_seq_one_letter_code
_entity_poly.pdbx_strand_id
1 'polypeptide(L)'
;MKVVFICLLTGFLLLSGWMSSPETAKKEDRVLKQSLSSSPQHVEQIHIGVIYPNNKVVRIRFHSGNQQSAAYRDDRNLINWKGEEAWRELDGVLESLILSKELDESFYKNAVLEMFAISTDYKEFSMEVTFEDGTKLKVEE
;
A
#
# COMPACT_ATOMS: atom_id res chain seq x y z
N MET A 1 30.95 -18.89 52.54
CA MET A 1 30.54 -18.17 53.76
C MET A 1 29.06 -17.86 53.62
N LYS A 2 28.27 -18.29 54.61
CA LYS A 2 26.83 -18.02 54.76
C LYS A 2 26.67 -16.59 55.25
N VAL A 3 25.79 -15.80 54.63
CA VAL A 3 24.98 -14.81 55.37
C VAL A 3 23.60 -14.76 54.73
N VAL A 4 22.64 -15.26 55.50
CA VAL A 4 21.19 -15.17 55.27
C VAL A 4 20.74 -13.88 55.94
N PHE A 5 20.05 -12.99 55.23
CA PHE A 5 19.34 -11.87 55.85
C PHE A 5 17.84 -12.10 55.71
N ILE A 6 17.27 -12.64 56.80
CA ILE A 6 15.85 -12.68 57.09
C ILE A 6 15.51 -11.31 57.69
N CYS A 7 14.63 -10.55 57.06
CA CYS A 7 13.96 -9.43 57.72
C CYS A 7 12.45 -9.71 57.70
N LEU A 8 11.95 -9.98 58.90
CA LEU A 8 10.55 -10.28 59.23
C LEU A 8 9.72 -9.00 59.33
N LEU A 9 8.43 -9.20 59.04
CA LEU A 9 7.26 -8.35 59.22
C LEU A 9 7.29 -7.38 60.42
N THR A 10 6.73 -6.18 60.21
CA THR A 10 5.61 -5.52 60.95
C THR A 10 5.54 -4.09 60.38
N GLY A 11 4.51 -3.65 59.67
CA GLY A 11 3.16 -3.40 60.17
C GLY A 11 2.91 -1.89 60.14
N PHE A 12 2.21 -1.37 59.13
CA PHE A 12 1.53 -0.08 59.23
C PHE A 12 0.27 -0.10 58.36
N LEU A 13 -0.85 0.06 59.03
CA LEU A 13 -2.21 0.02 58.52
C LEU A 13 -2.76 1.45 58.51
N LEU A 14 -3.56 1.73 57.47
CA LEU A 14 -4.56 2.79 57.32
C LEU A 14 -4.08 4.19 56.93
N LEU A 15 -4.25 4.49 55.65
CA LEU A 15 -4.98 5.67 55.21
C LEU A 15 -5.84 5.30 54.00
N SER A 16 -7.14 5.41 54.20
CA SER A 16 -8.21 5.27 53.22
C SER A 16 -8.13 6.35 52.15
N GLY A 17 -8.28 5.98 50.87
CA GLY A 17 -8.49 6.93 49.79
C GLY A 17 -8.58 6.26 48.42
N TRP A 18 -9.79 6.27 47.87
CA TRP A 18 -10.21 5.83 46.52
C TRP A 18 -10.14 4.34 46.16
N MET A 19 -11.28 3.70 46.41
CA MET A 19 -11.75 2.52 45.72
C MET A 19 -12.35 2.92 44.36
N SER A 20 -11.67 2.56 43.28
CA SER A 20 -12.28 2.37 41.96
C SER A 20 -11.97 0.96 41.51
N SER A 21 -12.94 0.07 41.73
CA SER A 21 -13.13 -1.19 41.01
C SER A 21 -14.31 -0.95 40.04
N PRO A 22 -14.51 -1.69 38.93
CA PRO A 22 -13.85 -2.91 38.48
C PRO A 22 -13.47 -2.90 36.98
N GLU A 23 -12.97 -4.03 36.47
CA GLU A 23 -13.07 -4.50 35.08
C GLU A 23 -12.76 -3.51 33.94
N THR A 24 -11.62 -3.71 33.27
CA THR A 24 -11.53 -3.94 31.81
C THR A 24 -10.07 -3.89 31.36
N ALA A 25 -9.37 -5.03 31.43
CA ALA A 25 -8.11 -5.22 30.71
C ALA A 25 -8.20 -6.54 29.94
N LYS A 26 -9.21 -6.63 29.08
CA LYS A 26 -9.39 -7.71 28.11
C LYS A 26 -9.93 -7.15 26.80
N LYS A 27 -9.23 -6.19 26.21
CA LYS A 27 -9.55 -5.71 24.85
C LYS A 27 -8.46 -4.79 24.32
N GLU A 28 -7.34 -5.34 23.87
CA GLU A 28 -6.44 -4.57 22.97
C GLU A 28 -5.46 -5.44 22.16
N ASP A 29 -5.44 -6.77 22.34
CA ASP A 29 -4.70 -7.70 21.45
C ASP A 29 -5.61 -8.51 20.49
N ARG A 30 -6.86 -8.09 20.27
CA ARG A 30 -7.85 -8.84 19.46
C ARG A 30 -8.35 -8.16 18.19
N VAL A 31 -7.72 -7.07 17.72
CA VAL A 31 -8.14 -6.39 16.48
C VAL A 31 -7.13 -6.54 15.32
N LEU A 32 -5.90 -6.98 15.56
CA LEU A 32 -4.89 -7.16 14.48
C LEU A 32 -4.85 -8.55 13.83
N LYS A 33 -5.83 -9.43 14.11
CA LYS A 33 -5.91 -10.79 13.52
C LYS A 33 -7.26 -11.11 12.89
N GLN A 34 -8.02 -10.11 12.50
CA GLN A 34 -9.27 -10.32 11.78
C GLN A 34 -9.09 -9.92 10.31
N SER A 35 -8.85 -10.95 9.50
CA SER A 35 -9.11 -11.00 8.06
C SER A 35 -8.34 -10.05 7.14
N LEU A 36 -7.01 -10.10 7.16
CA LEU A 36 -6.26 -10.01 5.89
C LEU A 36 -6.34 -11.39 5.20
N SER A 37 -7.57 -11.72 4.77
CA SER A 37 -7.82 -12.77 3.78
C SER A 37 -7.83 -12.12 2.39
N SER A 38 -6.92 -11.18 2.15
CA SER A 38 -6.70 -10.60 0.84
C SER A 38 -5.79 -11.54 0.08
N SER A 39 -6.38 -12.48 -0.68
CA SER A 39 -5.68 -13.09 -1.81
C SER A 39 -5.01 -11.96 -2.60
N PRO A 40 -3.74 -12.12 -3.06
CA PRO A 40 -3.16 -11.15 -3.99
C PRO A 40 -4.17 -10.94 -5.11
N GLN A 41 -4.68 -9.72 -5.24
CA GLN A 41 -5.74 -9.43 -6.17
C GLN A 41 -5.09 -9.29 -7.54
N HIS A 42 -5.39 -10.24 -8.42
CA HIS A 42 -4.92 -10.20 -9.79
C HIS A 42 -5.54 -8.98 -10.49
N VAL A 43 -4.68 -8.24 -11.18
CA VAL A 43 -5.07 -7.02 -11.88
C VAL A 43 -5.19 -7.33 -13.35
N GLU A 44 -6.36 -7.02 -13.90
CA GLU A 44 -6.67 -7.24 -15.29
C GLU A 44 -6.14 -6.09 -16.16
N GLN A 45 -6.30 -4.84 -15.70
CA GLN A 45 -5.97 -3.65 -16.50
C GLN A 45 -5.39 -2.54 -15.65
N ILE A 46 -4.34 -1.87 -16.16
CA ILE A 46 -3.77 -0.67 -15.56
C ILE A 46 -3.55 0.37 -16.64
N HIS A 47 -4.10 1.57 -16.44
CA HIS A 47 -3.85 2.74 -17.26
C HIS A 47 -3.35 3.88 -16.39
N ILE A 48 -2.14 4.35 -16.65
CA ILE A 48 -1.55 5.52 -15.98
C ILE A 48 -1.21 6.56 -17.05
N GLY A 49 -1.57 7.81 -16.80
CA GLY A 49 -1.26 8.95 -17.62
C GLY A 49 -0.80 10.12 -16.77
N VAL A 50 0.37 10.66 -17.09
CA VAL A 50 0.94 11.82 -16.40
C VAL A 50 1.37 12.83 -17.45
N ILE A 51 0.90 14.07 -17.30
CA ILE A 51 1.21 15.18 -18.22
C ILE A 51 2.00 16.23 -17.44
N TYR A 52 3.14 16.64 -17.98
CA TYR A 52 3.99 17.67 -17.40
C TYR A 52 3.74 19.04 -18.04
N PRO A 53 4.09 20.16 -17.38
CA PRO A 53 3.89 21.51 -17.90
C PRO A 53 4.54 21.79 -19.27
N ASN A 54 5.61 21.07 -19.61
CA ASN A 54 6.32 21.17 -20.90
C ASN A 54 5.73 20.26 -21.99
N ASN A 55 4.50 19.76 -21.81
CA ASN A 55 3.82 18.81 -22.70
C ASN A 55 4.51 17.45 -22.85
N LYS A 56 5.48 17.11 -21.98
CA LYS A 56 5.98 15.74 -21.89
C LYS A 56 4.95 14.86 -21.22
N VAL A 57 4.87 13.61 -21.67
CA VAL A 57 3.89 12.66 -21.18
C VAL A 57 4.57 11.36 -20.74
N VAL A 58 4.08 10.81 -19.62
CA VAL A 58 4.30 9.43 -19.24
C VAL A 58 2.98 8.68 -19.39
N ARG A 59 2.98 7.56 -20.11
CA ARG A 59 1.81 6.69 -20.31
C ARG A 59 2.19 5.24 -20.12
N ILE A 60 1.47 4.56 -19.24
CA ILE A 60 1.61 3.13 -18.99
C ILE A 60 0.25 2.50 -19.27
N ARG A 61 0.25 1.43 -20.07
CA ARG A 61 -0.92 0.58 -20.30
C ARG A 61 -0.51 -0.86 -20.13
N PHE A 62 -1.29 -1.60 -19.36
CA PHE A 62 -1.10 -3.03 -19.13
C PHE A 62 -2.47 -3.70 -19.11
N HIS A 63 -2.60 -4.84 -19.80
CA HIS A 63 -3.82 -5.63 -19.87
C HIS A 63 -3.45 -7.12 -19.86
N SER A 64 -3.79 -7.86 -18.82
CA SER A 64 -3.41 -9.28 -18.59
C SER A 64 -4.47 -10.31 -18.92
N GLY A 65 -5.69 -9.88 -19.26
CA GLY A 65 -6.80 -10.75 -19.64
C GLY A 65 -6.64 -11.44 -20.99
N ASN A 66 -7.76 -11.71 -21.65
CA ASN A 66 -7.81 -12.51 -22.89
C ASN A 66 -6.95 -11.95 -24.04
N GLN A 67 -6.67 -10.65 -24.04
CA GLN A 67 -5.84 -9.99 -25.06
C GLN A 67 -4.67 -9.27 -24.41
N GLN A 68 -3.64 -10.04 -24.05
CA GLN A 68 -2.45 -9.51 -23.40
C GLN A 68 -1.81 -8.38 -24.22
N SER A 69 -1.66 -7.22 -23.59
CA SER A 69 -1.01 -6.08 -24.21
C SER A 69 -0.40 -5.14 -23.18
N ALA A 70 0.75 -4.58 -23.55
CA ALA A 70 1.48 -3.65 -22.71
C ALA A 70 2.10 -2.54 -23.55
N ALA A 71 2.17 -1.34 -22.99
CA ALA A 71 2.87 -0.20 -23.56
C ALA A 71 3.39 0.72 -22.45
N TYR A 72 4.62 1.18 -22.60
CA TYR A 72 5.22 2.18 -21.73
C TYR A 72 5.87 3.27 -22.56
N ARG A 73 5.46 4.52 -22.34
CA ARG A 73 6.04 5.70 -22.97
C ARG A 73 6.43 6.70 -21.90
N ASP A 74 7.66 7.19 -21.97
CA ASP A 74 8.15 8.29 -21.14
C ASP A 74 8.92 9.28 -22.02
N ASP A 75 8.30 10.43 -22.33
CA ASP A 75 8.90 11.49 -23.14
C ASP A 75 10.07 12.20 -22.42
N ARG A 76 10.22 12.03 -21.10
CA ARG A 76 11.35 12.59 -20.33
C ARG A 76 12.63 11.81 -20.60
N ASN A 77 12.49 10.49 -20.72
CA ASN A 77 13.58 9.53 -20.85
C ASN A 77 13.72 8.96 -22.27
N LEU A 78 12.90 9.42 -23.23
CA LEU A 78 12.84 8.93 -24.61
C LEU A 78 12.52 7.43 -24.70
N ILE A 79 11.71 6.91 -23.76
CA ILE A 79 11.28 5.52 -23.71
C ILE A 79 9.96 5.37 -24.47
N ASN A 80 9.84 4.31 -25.28
CA ASN A 80 8.62 3.96 -26.01
C ASN A 80 8.58 2.46 -26.31
N TRP A 81 8.34 1.65 -25.27
CA TRP A 81 8.20 0.21 -25.36
C TRP A 81 6.76 -0.19 -25.67
N LYS A 82 6.59 -1.26 -26.44
CA LYS A 82 5.28 -1.80 -26.82
C LYS A 82 5.32 -3.32 -26.95
N GLY A 83 4.16 -3.96 -26.79
CA GLY A 83 4.03 -5.40 -27.01
C GLY A 83 4.85 -6.19 -25.98
N GLU A 84 5.54 -7.23 -26.42
CA GLU A 84 6.29 -8.15 -25.56
C GLU A 84 7.40 -7.46 -24.74
N GLU A 85 8.06 -6.45 -25.30
CA GLU A 85 9.09 -5.70 -24.58
C GLU A 85 8.48 -4.97 -23.38
N ALA A 86 7.42 -4.18 -23.62
CA ALA A 86 6.71 -3.52 -22.54
C ALA A 86 6.09 -4.53 -21.56
N TRP A 87 5.61 -5.67 -22.05
CA TRP A 87 5.02 -6.71 -21.22
C TRP A 87 6.03 -7.21 -20.20
N ARG A 88 7.19 -7.68 -20.67
CA ARG A 88 8.24 -8.27 -19.81
C ARG A 88 8.70 -7.29 -18.72
N GLU A 89 8.88 -6.02 -19.07
CA GLU A 89 9.35 -5.02 -18.11
C GLU A 89 8.23 -4.60 -17.14
N LEU A 90 6.99 -4.40 -17.62
CA LEU A 90 5.88 -3.96 -16.78
C LEU A 90 5.34 -5.07 -15.89
N ASP A 91 5.26 -6.31 -16.38
CA ASP A 91 4.72 -7.46 -15.63
C ASP A 91 5.52 -7.67 -14.33
N GLY A 92 6.85 -7.75 -14.43
CA GLY A 92 7.70 -7.90 -13.24
C GLY A 92 7.65 -6.71 -12.26
N VAL A 93 7.51 -5.48 -12.79
CA VAL A 93 7.31 -4.30 -11.95
C VAL A 93 5.95 -4.37 -11.25
N LEU A 94 4.88 -4.71 -11.97
CA LEU A 94 3.52 -4.75 -11.44
C LEU A 94 3.27 -5.92 -10.49
N GLU A 95 3.96 -7.06 -10.64
CA GLU A 95 3.95 -8.15 -9.66
C GLU A 95 4.43 -7.67 -8.27
N SER A 96 5.35 -6.70 -8.24
CA SER A 96 5.85 -6.12 -6.99
C SER A 96 4.90 -5.08 -6.37
N LEU A 97 3.95 -4.55 -7.15
CA LEU A 97 2.97 -3.59 -6.66
C LEU A 97 1.88 -4.33 -5.89
N ILE A 98 1.88 -4.17 -4.56
CA ILE A 98 0.81 -4.71 -3.70
C ILE A 98 -0.46 -3.89 -3.96
N LEU A 99 -1.27 -4.33 -4.93
CA LEU A 99 -2.56 -3.72 -5.23
C LEU A 99 -3.63 -4.32 -4.31
N SER A 100 -3.74 -3.81 -3.08
CA SER A 100 -4.81 -4.18 -2.13
C SER A 100 -5.91 -3.13 -2.08
N LYS A 101 -7.15 -3.49 -2.45
CA LYS A 101 -8.34 -2.61 -2.41
C LYS A 101 -8.58 -1.81 -1.13
N GLU A 102 -7.95 -2.19 -0.03
CA GLU A 102 -8.09 -1.55 1.28
C GLU A 102 -7.12 -0.38 1.49
N LEU A 103 -6.20 -0.13 0.55
CA LEU A 103 -5.21 0.94 0.63
C LEU A 103 -5.80 2.27 0.12
N ASP A 104 -5.36 3.37 0.73
CA ASP A 104 -5.76 4.73 0.37
C ASP A 104 -5.31 5.11 -1.06
N GLU A 105 -6.13 5.88 -1.78
CA GLU A 105 -5.83 6.35 -3.14
C GLU A 105 -4.49 7.09 -3.23
N SER A 106 -4.14 7.86 -2.19
CA SER A 106 -2.87 8.60 -2.12
C SER A 106 -1.67 7.67 -2.00
N PHE A 107 -1.83 6.54 -1.29
CA PHE A 107 -0.80 5.52 -1.15
C PHE A 107 -0.50 4.90 -2.52
N TYR A 108 -1.54 4.54 -3.26
CA TYR A 108 -1.41 3.99 -4.61
C TYR A 108 -0.69 4.93 -5.57
N LYS A 109 -1.12 6.20 -5.57
CA LYS A 109 -0.48 7.24 -6.38
C LYS A 109 1.01 7.29 -6.07
N ASN A 110 1.37 7.42 -4.79
CA ASN A 110 2.77 7.55 -4.39
C ASN A 110 3.60 6.30 -4.75
N ALA A 111 3.07 5.10 -4.55
CA ALA A 111 3.74 3.86 -4.93
C ALA A 111 4.01 3.79 -6.43
N VAL A 112 3.02 4.15 -7.26
CA VAL A 112 3.18 4.19 -8.72
C VAL A 112 4.18 5.26 -9.14
N LEU A 113 4.12 6.45 -8.55
CA LEU A 113 5.08 7.52 -8.84
C LEU A 113 6.52 7.08 -8.53
N GLU A 114 6.73 6.41 -7.39
CA GLU A 114 8.03 5.90 -6.98
C GLU A 114 8.54 4.79 -7.91
N MET A 115 7.71 3.79 -8.19
CA MET A 115 8.09 2.62 -9.01
C MET A 115 8.48 2.99 -10.44
N PHE A 116 7.81 3.98 -11.03
CA PHE A 116 8.10 4.45 -12.38
C PHE A 116 9.01 5.69 -12.43
N ALA A 117 9.58 6.10 -11.28
CA ALA A 117 10.38 7.31 -11.15
C ALA A 117 9.69 8.54 -11.80
N ILE A 118 8.39 8.67 -11.59
CA ILE A 118 7.57 9.80 -12.04
C ILE A 118 7.69 10.90 -10.98
N SER A 119 8.13 12.07 -11.41
CA SER A 119 8.30 13.20 -10.51
C SER A 119 6.96 13.86 -10.20
N THR A 120 6.85 14.50 -9.03
CA THR A 120 5.60 15.11 -8.53
C THR A 120 5.30 16.48 -9.14
N ASP A 121 6.14 16.99 -10.05
CA ASP A 121 5.98 18.27 -10.76
C ASP A 121 5.10 18.15 -12.02
N TYR A 122 4.20 17.16 -12.03
CA TYR A 122 3.20 16.99 -13.08
C TYR A 122 2.13 18.08 -13.01
N LYS A 123 1.53 18.34 -14.17
CA LYS A 123 0.35 19.20 -14.32
C LYS A 123 -0.93 18.41 -14.06
N GLU A 124 -0.99 17.17 -14.57
CA GLU A 124 -2.15 16.29 -14.49
C GLU A 124 -1.68 14.86 -14.26
N PHE A 125 -2.35 14.15 -13.35
CA PHE A 125 -2.15 12.73 -13.07
C PHE A 125 -3.48 11.99 -13.18
N SER A 126 -3.47 10.85 -13.86
CA SER A 126 -4.63 9.97 -13.98
C SER A 126 -4.16 8.51 -13.88
N MET A 127 -4.84 7.74 -13.05
CA MET A 127 -4.60 6.31 -12.88
C MET A 127 -5.94 5.59 -12.79
N GLU A 128 -6.07 4.51 -13.55
CA GLU A 128 -7.19 3.59 -13.49
C GLU A 128 -6.63 2.16 -13.39
N VAL A 129 -7.07 1.42 -12.37
CA VAL A 129 -6.75 0.00 -12.17
C VAL A 129 -8.06 -0.77 -12.16
N THR A 130 -8.17 -1.79 -13.01
CA THR A 130 -9.28 -2.74 -13.04
C THR A 130 -8.80 -4.09 -12.56
N PHE A 131 -9.40 -4.59 -11.48
CA PHE A 131 -9.14 -5.91 -10.92
C PHE A 131 -9.94 -6.98 -11.68
N GLU A 132 -9.49 -8.24 -11.62
CA GLU A 132 -10.18 -9.36 -12.31
C GLU A 132 -11.63 -9.58 -11.86
N ASP A 133 -12.00 -9.16 -10.65
CA ASP A 133 -13.39 -9.21 -10.17
C ASP A 133 -14.24 -8.02 -10.63
N GLY A 134 -13.71 -7.19 -11.54
CA GLY A 134 -14.38 -6.04 -12.13
C GLY A 134 -14.33 -4.77 -11.29
N THR A 135 -13.75 -4.81 -10.09
CA THR A 135 -13.57 -3.61 -9.27
C THR A 135 -12.64 -2.63 -9.96
N LYS A 136 -12.93 -1.33 -9.85
CA LYS A 136 -12.11 -0.26 -10.42
C LYS A 136 -11.64 0.70 -9.35
N LEU A 137 -10.35 1.00 -9.35
CA LEU A 137 -9.74 2.09 -8.62
C LEU A 137 -9.39 3.19 -9.61
N LYS A 138 -9.82 4.43 -9.36
CA LYS A 138 -9.53 5.57 -10.22
C LYS A 138 -9.03 6.74 -9.37
N VAL A 139 -7.92 7.34 -9.79
CA VAL A 139 -7.33 8.53 -9.15
C VAL A 139 -7.06 9.57 -10.24
N GLU A 140 -7.51 10.80 -10.02
CA GLU A 140 -7.28 11.94 -10.92
C GLU A 140 -6.91 13.18 -10.10
N GLU A 141 -5.88 13.91 -10.55
CA GLU A 141 -5.37 15.14 -9.93
C GLU A 141 -4.91 16.15 -10.98
#